data_AF-M1CI58-F1
#
_entry.id   AF-M1CI58-F1
#
_cell.length_a   1.000
_cell.length_b   1.000
_cell.length_c   1.000
_cell.angle_alpha   90.00
_cell.angle_beta   90.00
_cell.angle_gamma   90.00
#
_symmetry.space_group_name_H-M   'P 1'
#
loop_
_entity.id
_entity.type
_entity.pdbx_description
1 polymer ?
#
loop_
_entity_poly.entity_id
_entity_poly.type
_entity_poly.pdbx_seq_one_letter_code
_entity_poly.pdbx_strand_id
1 'polypeptide(L)'
;MSFFTDKKEVQRSATALGYVAHVVTLIASYLQVPLRYPLRFGGSRSYIRDYAPSIEPSSSDLISSSSVSTNSRPVEFPLFLEGQDSTRAAYAVFLLNKDIEQLLNYIGGRSLGPRHVLANLKELLRIILSSEYIDTSL
;
A
#
# COMPACT_ATOMS: atom_id res chain seq x y z
N MET A 1 28.27 -16.95 -0.02
CA MET A 1 27.14 -16.28 0.67
C MET A 1 25.96 -17.24 0.69
N SER A 2 25.29 -17.39 1.84
CA SER A 2 24.26 -18.42 2.07
C SER A 2 22.92 -18.01 1.48
N PHE A 3 22.50 -18.67 0.40
CA PHE A 3 21.20 -18.49 -0.27
C PHE A 3 19.97 -18.64 0.65
N PHE A 4 20.13 -19.32 1.80
CA PHE A 4 19.07 -19.48 2.80
C PHE A 4 18.84 -18.22 3.65
N THR A 5 19.89 -17.41 3.84
CA THR A 5 19.79 -16.16 4.60
C THR A 5 18.93 -15.14 3.85
N ASP A 6 19.12 -15.05 2.53
CA ASP A 6 18.39 -14.11 1.67
C ASP A 6 16.88 -14.37 1.69
N LYS A 7 16.45 -15.63 1.61
CA LYS A 7 15.01 -15.97 1.66
C LYS A 7 14.35 -15.55 2.99
N LYS A 8 15.05 -15.76 4.10
CA LYS A 8 14.54 -15.40 5.43
C LYS A 8 14.48 -13.88 5.61
N GLU A 9 15.45 -13.16 5.07
CA GLU A 9 15.47 -11.70 5.08
C GLU A 9 14.35 -11.10 4.23
N VAL A 10 14.17 -11.59 3.00
CA VAL A 10 13.06 -11.17 2.12
C VAL A 10 11.71 -11.42 2.81
N GLN A 11 11.52 -12.57 3.44
CA GLN A 11 10.28 -12.87 4.17
C GLN A 11 10.08 -11.96 5.39
N ARG A 12 11.15 -11.63 6.13
CA ARG A 12 11.10 -10.68 7.26
C ARG A 12 10.69 -9.29 6.80
N SER A 13 11.33 -8.79 5.74
CA SER A 13 11.01 -7.49 5.12
C SER A 13 9.57 -7.45 4.61
N ALA A 14 9.11 -8.52 3.94
CA ALA A 14 7.73 -8.66 3.49
C ALA A 14 6.73 -8.64 4.66
N THR A 15 7.05 -9.33 5.75
CA THR A 15 6.22 -9.36 6.97
C THR A 15 6.13 -7.97 7.59
N ALA A 16 7.27 -7.31 7.77
CA ALA A 16 7.33 -5.95 8.32
C ALA A 16 6.51 -4.97 7.47
N LEU A 17 6.65 -5.02 6.13
CA LEU A 17 5.92 -4.16 5.22
C LEU A 17 4.40 -4.43 5.24
N GLY A 18 4.00 -5.70 5.35
CA GLY A 18 2.58 -6.06 5.53
C GLY A 18 1.98 -5.47 6.81
N TYR A 19 2.70 -5.50 7.93
CA TYR A 19 2.27 -4.88 9.18
C TYR A 19 2.29 -3.35 9.12
N VAL A 20 3.26 -2.74 8.44
CA VAL A 20 3.28 -1.29 8.19
C VAL A 20 2.01 -0.88 7.45
N ALA A 21 1.64 -1.58 6.38
CA ALA A 21 0.41 -1.30 5.65
C ALA A 21 -0.83 -1.50 6.52
N HIS A 22 -0.83 -2.52 7.40
CA HIS A 22 -1.94 -2.75 8.33
C HIS A 22 -2.10 -1.60 9.33
N VAL A 23 -1.00 -1.10 9.90
CA VAL A 23 -0.99 0.08 10.77
C VAL A 23 -1.55 1.30 10.03
N VAL A 24 -1.14 1.55 8.79
CA VAL A 24 -1.68 2.64 7.96
C VAL A 24 -3.19 2.50 7.77
N THR A 25 -3.68 1.28 7.51
CA THR A 25 -5.12 0.98 7.39
C THR A 25 -5.88 1.28 8.69
N LEU A 26 -5.32 0.91 9.83
CA LEU A 26 -5.91 1.19 11.14
C LEU A 26 -5.95 2.69 11.45
N ILE A 27 -4.85 3.41 11.21
CA ILE A 27 -4.80 4.87 11.39
C ILE A 27 -5.87 5.54 10.52
N ALA A 28 -5.96 5.16 9.25
CA ALA A 28 -6.99 5.68 8.35
C ALA A 28 -8.41 5.42 8.87
N SER A 29 -8.67 4.23 9.41
CA SER A 29 -9.94 3.89 10.04
C SER A 29 -10.25 4.74 11.27
N TYR A 30 -9.26 5.00 12.14
CA TYR A 30 -9.45 5.85 13.31
C TYR A 30 -9.67 7.32 12.95
N LEU A 31 -8.99 7.80 11.91
CA LEU A 31 -9.18 9.15 11.36
C LEU A 31 -10.42 9.28 10.46
N GLN A 32 -11.14 8.17 10.22
CA GLN A 32 -12.29 8.08 9.31
C GLN A 32 -11.98 8.52 7.87
N VAL A 33 -10.75 8.29 7.40
CA VAL A 33 -10.31 8.61 6.05
C VAL A 33 -10.33 7.36 5.18
N PRO A 34 -11.11 7.32 4.08
CA PRO A 34 -11.05 6.20 3.14
C PRO A 34 -9.73 6.21 2.37
N LEU A 35 -8.95 5.13 2.46
CA LEU A 35 -7.69 5.00 1.71
C LEU A 35 -7.94 4.80 0.21
N ARG A 36 -7.11 5.44 -0.61
CA ARG A 36 -7.18 5.31 -2.07
C ARG A 36 -6.69 3.95 -2.54
N TYR A 37 -5.73 3.34 -1.84
CA TYR A 37 -5.18 2.03 -2.20
C TYR A 37 -5.38 0.99 -1.09
N PRO A 38 -6.63 0.49 -0.90
CA PRO A 38 -6.96 -0.47 0.15
C PRO A 38 -6.03 -1.70 0.24
N LEU A 39 -5.70 -2.08 1.47
CA LEU A 39 -4.88 -3.23 1.80
C LEU A 39 -5.69 -4.53 1.81
N ARG A 40 -5.17 -5.57 1.16
CA ARG A 40 -5.47 -6.98 1.47
C ARG A 40 -4.37 -7.54 2.37
N PHE A 41 -4.63 -7.56 3.67
CA PHE A 41 -3.66 -8.02 4.65
C PHE A 41 -3.48 -9.54 4.61
N GLY A 42 -2.23 -9.99 4.60
CA GLY A 42 -1.86 -11.40 4.59
C GLY A 42 -0.52 -11.68 5.27
N GLY A 43 -0.12 -10.82 6.23
CA GLY A 43 1.21 -10.87 6.85
C GLY A 43 2.31 -10.68 5.82
N SER A 44 3.17 -11.69 5.65
CA SER A 44 4.24 -11.70 4.63
C SER A 44 3.74 -11.76 3.19
N ARG A 45 2.46 -12.06 2.96
CA ARG A 45 1.82 -12.10 1.63
C ARG A 45 0.69 -11.07 1.54
N SER A 46 0.99 -9.84 1.93
CA SER A 46 0.05 -8.71 1.84
C SER A 46 0.08 -8.08 0.44
N TYR A 47 -1.05 -7.50 0.02
CA TYR A 47 -1.22 -6.90 -1.30
C TYR A 47 -1.93 -5.55 -1.19
N ILE A 48 -1.60 -4.61 -2.08
CA ILE A 48 -2.30 -3.33 -2.23
C ILE A 48 -3.10 -3.31 -3.52
N ARG A 49 -4.30 -2.74 -3.47
CA ARG A 49 -5.23 -2.66 -4.60
C ARG A 49 -5.16 -1.31 -5.27
N ASP A 50 -4.98 -1.33 -6.59
CA ASP A 50 -5.21 -0.18 -7.43
C ASP A 50 -6.54 -0.33 -8.18
N TYR A 51 -7.38 0.70 -8.05
CA TYR A 51 -8.66 0.82 -8.74
C TYR A 51 -8.57 1.69 -10.00
N ALA A 52 -7.37 2.13 -10.39
CA ALA A 52 -7.18 2.79 -11.67
C ALA A 52 -7.67 1.90 -12.82
N PRO A 53 -8.39 2.44 -13.81
CA PRO A 53 -8.85 1.67 -14.95
C PRO A 53 -7.63 1.12 -15.70
N SER A 54 -7.54 -0.21 -15.84
CA SER A 54 -6.48 -0.85 -16.62
C SER A 54 -6.69 -0.52 -18.10
N ILE A 55 -5.81 0.30 -18.67
CA ILE A 55 -5.66 0.40 -20.12
C ILE A 55 -4.75 -0.76 -20.52
N GLU A 56 -5.24 -2.01 -20.46
CA GLU A 56 -4.54 -3.08 -21.14
C GLU A 56 -4.82 -2.93 -22.65
N PRO A 57 -3.80 -2.80 -23.51
CA PRO A 57 -4.01 -3.04 -24.93
C PRO A 57 -4.35 -4.51 -25.05
N SER A 58 -5.62 -4.81 -25.28
CA SER A 58 -6.13 -6.16 -25.51
C SER A 58 -5.44 -6.77 -26.72
N SER A 59 -4.31 -7.43 -26.50
CA SER A 59 -3.67 -8.31 -27.48
C SER A 59 -4.24 -9.70 -27.29
N SER A 60 -5.38 -9.97 -27.94
CA SER A 60 -5.78 -11.29 -28.49
C SER A 60 -7.24 -11.22 -28.96
N ASP A 61 -7.42 -11.11 -30.28
CA ASP A 61 -8.63 -11.54 -30.96
C ASP A 61 -8.90 -13.01 -30.66
N LEU A 62 -9.84 -13.35 -29.78
CA LEU A 62 -10.58 -14.62 -29.84
C LEU A 62 -11.97 -14.43 -29.21
N ILE A 63 -12.98 -14.77 -30.00
CA ILE A 63 -14.41 -14.57 -29.77
C ILE A 63 -14.88 -15.38 -28.55
N SER A 64 -15.47 -14.71 -27.57
CA SER A 64 -16.53 -15.28 -26.74
C SER A 64 -17.42 -14.18 -26.20
N SER A 65 -18.61 -14.12 -26.79
CA SER A 65 -19.74 -13.31 -26.37
C SER A 65 -20.13 -13.62 -24.92
N SER A 66 -19.90 -12.68 -24.00
CA SER A 66 -20.69 -12.60 -22.76
C SER A 66 -20.52 -11.23 -22.10
N SER A 67 -21.57 -10.43 -22.20
CA SER A 67 -22.06 -9.44 -21.22
C SER A 67 -21.07 -8.40 -20.65
N VAL A 68 -21.42 -7.13 -20.87
CA VAL A 68 -21.06 -5.97 -20.03
C VAL A 68 -21.03 -6.37 -18.55
N SER A 69 -19.84 -6.58 -17.99
CA SER A 69 -19.63 -6.65 -16.55
C SER A 69 -18.82 -5.44 -16.13
N THR A 70 -19.52 -4.44 -15.57
CA THR A 70 -18.99 -3.27 -14.87
C THR A 70 -18.27 -3.62 -13.55
N ASN A 71 -17.63 -4.80 -13.48
CA ASN A 71 -16.92 -5.32 -12.32
C ASN A 71 -15.45 -5.59 -12.67
N SER A 72 -14.71 -4.55 -13.07
CA SER A 72 -13.25 -4.67 -13.14
C SER A 72 -12.73 -4.90 -11.72
N ARG A 73 -12.31 -6.14 -11.41
CA ARG A 73 -11.64 -6.42 -10.14
C ARG A 73 -10.40 -5.53 -10.03
N PRO A 74 -10.15 -4.87 -8.89
CA PRO A 74 -8.97 -4.04 -8.72
C PRO A 74 -7.70 -4.88 -8.91
N VAL A 75 -6.69 -4.28 -9.53
CA VAL A 75 -5.41 -4.94 -9.73
C VAL A 75 -4.68 -5.00 -8.38
N GLU A 76 -4.23 -6.19 -8.00
CA GLU A 76 -3.49 -6.40 -6.76
C GLU A 76 -1.96 -6.41 -7.02
N PHE A 77 -1.24 -5.61 -6.25
CA PHE A 77 0.22 -5.52 -6.28
C PHE A 77 0.81 -6.05 -4.97
N PRO A 78 1.81 -6.95 -5.04
CA PRO A 78 2.36 -7.61 -3.85
C PRO A 78 3.26 -6.66 -3.05
N LEU A 79 3.13 -6.65 -1.72
CA LEU A 79 4.08 -5.98 -0.80
C LEU A 79 5.25 -6.89 -0.41
N PHE A 80 5.66 -7.77 -1.33
CA PHE A 80 6.74 -8.72 -1.16
C PHE A 80 7.35 -9.03 -2.52
N LEU A 81 8.60 -9.46 -2.53
CA LEU A 81 9.25 -9.88 -3.77
C LEU A 81 8.74 -11.27 -4.17
N GLU A 82 8.14 -11.37 -5.36
CA GLU A 82 7.69 -12.62 -5.95
C GLU A 82 8.55 -12.94 -7.19
N GLY A 83 9.53 -13.84 -7.03
CA GLY A 83 10.45 -14.21 -8.10
C GLY A 83 11.37 -13.06 -8.52
N GLN A 84 11.45 -12.79 -9.82
CA GLN A 84 12.27 -11.70 -10.39
C GLN A 84 11.51 -10.38 -10.58
N ASP A 85 10.20 -10.33 -10.31
CA ASP A 85 9.37 -9.14 -10.55
C ASP A 85 9.46 -8.15 -9.38
N SER A 86 10.58 -7.44 -9.30
CA SER A 86 10.81 -6.38 -8.33
C SER A 86 10.01 -5.11 -8.65
N THR A 87 9.58 -4.93 -9.90
CA THR A 87 8.86 -3.74 -10.36
C THR A 87 7.48 -3.65 -9.76
N ARG A 88 6.70 -4.75 -9.76
CA ARG A 88 5.38 -4.77 -9.12
C ARG A 88 5.45 -4.54 -7.62
N ALA A 89 6.45 -5.09 -6.95
CA ALA A 89 6.66 -4.87 -5.52
C ALA A 89 7.06 -3.42 -5.22
N ALA A 90 7.96 -2.83 -6.01
CA ALA A 90 8.33 -1.43 -5.89
C ALA A 90 7.13 -0.50 -6.11
N TYR A 91 6.26 -0.84 -7.06
CA TYR A 91 5.01 -0.11 -7.29
C TYR A 91 4.06 -0.22 -6.10
N ALA A 92 3.88 -1.42 -5.52
CA ALA A 92 3.07 -1.58 -4.30
C ALA A 92 3.58 -0.71 -3.13
N VAL A 93 4.90 -0.66 -2.92
CA VAL A 93 5.53 0.20 -1.91
C VAL A 93 5.28 1.69 -2.19
N PHE A 94 5.35 2.10 -3.46
CA PHE A 94 5.01 3.46 -3.88
C PHE A 94 3.54 3.80 -3.57
N LEU A 95 2.60 2.91 -3.87
CA LEU A 95 1.18 3.09 -3.56
C LEU A 95 0.94 3.18 -2.04
N LEU A 96 1.61 2.34 -1.24
CA LEU A 96 1.56 2.44 0.22
C LEU A 96 2.03 3.82 0.71
N ASN A 97 3.10 4.36 0.12
CA ASN A 97 3.54 5.70 0.47
C ASN A 97 2.50 6.76 0.08
N LYS A 98 1.74 6.55 -0.99
CA LYS A 98 0.67 7.46 -1.41
C LYS A 98 -0.50 7.48 -0.44
N ASP A 99 -0.84 6.35 0.17
CA ASP A 99 -1.81 6.33 1.27
C ASP A 99 -1.30 7.08 2.51
N ILE A 100 -0.02 6.93 2.87
CA ILE A 100 0.57 7.68 3.99
C ILE A 100 0.58 9.19 3.69
N GLU A 101 0.95 9.57 2.46
CA GLU A 101 0.91 10.97 2.00
C GLU A 101 -0.51 11.54 2.03
N GLN A 102 -1.51 10.75 1.67
CA GLN A 102 -2.91 11.14 1.80
C GLN A 102 -3.27 11.43 3.27
N LEU A 103 -2.90 10.56 4.21
CA LEU A 103 -3.17 10.77 5.64
C LEU A 103 -2.43 11.99 6.20
N LEU A 104 -1.15 12.17 5.82
CA LEU A 104 -0.39 13.36 6.20
C LEU A 104 -1.07 14.64 5.70
N ASN A 105 -1.48 14.68 4.43
CA ASN A 105 -2.17 15.84 3.88
C ASN A 105 -3.51 16.11 4.59
N TYR A 106 -4.25 15.06 4.96
CA TYR A 106 -5.52 15.18 5.68
C TYR A 106 -5.34 15.86 7.05
N ILE A 107 -4.26 15.56 7.77
CA ILE A 107 -3.96 16.16 9.09
C ILE A 107 -3.11 17.44 9.01
N GLY A 108 -2.91 18.00 7.81
CA GLY A 108 -2.10 19.21 7.59
C GLY A 108 -0.57 18.99 7.63
N GLY A 109 -0.11 17.75 7.67
CA GLY A 109 1.30 17.37 7.57
C GLY A 109 1.81 17.39 6.11
N ARG A 110 3.13 17.22 5.93
CA ARG A 110 3.78 17.14 4.62
C ARG A 110 4.62 15.87 4.49
N SER A 111 4.48 15.19 3.36
CA SER A 111 5.31 14.03 3.00
C SER A 111 6.73 14.46 2.62
N LEU A 112 7.71 13.64 3.00
CA LEU A 112 9.12 13.76 2.60
C LEU A 112 9.39 13.16 1.21
N GLY A 113 8.35 12.73 0.50
CA GLY A 113 8.41 12.20 -0.86
C GLY A 113 8.08 10.71 -0.98
N PRO A 114 8.00 10.19 -2.21
CA PRO A 114 7.39 8.89 -2.53
C PRO A 114 8.19 7.65 -2.10
N ARG A 115 9.48 7.81 -1.79
CA ARG A 115 10.39 6.70 -1.42
C ARG A 115 10.61 6.55 0.09
N HIS A 116 9.95 7.39 0.89
CA HIS A 116 10.23 7.55 2.32
C HIS A 116 9.14 6.94 3.22
N VAL A 117 8.65 5.73 2.91
CA VAL A 117 7.51 5.07 3.60
C VAL A 117 7.63 5.14 5.13
N LEU A 118 8.75 4.66 5.69
CA LEU A 118 8.91 4.59 7.15
C LEU A 118 9.09 5.97 7.79
N ALA A 119 9.78 6.89 7.11
CA ALA A 119 9.97 8.25 7.61
C ALA A 119 8.66 9.05 7.58
N ASN A 120 7.86 8.88 6.52
CA ASN A 120 6.53 9.47 6.40
C ASN A 120 5.57 8.88 7.44
N LEU A 121 5.60 7.56 7.67
CA LEU A 121 4.80 6.94 8.73
C LEU A 121 5.23 7.45 10.12
N LYS A 122 6.54 7.59 10.38
CA LYS A 122 7.04 8.16 11.63
C LYS A 122 6.52 9.59 11.84
N GLU A 123 6.54 10.42 10.79
CA GLU A 123 6.02 11.78 10.87
C GLU A 123 4.50 11.81 11.10
N LEU A 124 3.75 10.93 10.42
CA LEU A 124 2.32 10.77 10.63
C LEU A 124 2.02 10.42 12.10
N LEU A 125 2.71 9.42 12.66
CA LEU A 125 2.58 9.03 14.06
C LEU A 125 2.96 10.17 15.02
N ARG A 126 4.02 10.93 14.71
CA ARG A 126 4.45 12.07 15.53
C ARG A 126 3.36 13.13 15.63
N ILE A 127 2.66 13.42 14.54
CA ILE A 127 1.59 14.43 14.52
C ILE A 127 0.36 13.91 15.26
N ILE A 128 -0.17 12.73 14.90
CA ILE A 128 -1.44 12.24 15.48
C ILE A 128 -1.34 11.86 16.96
N LEU A 129 -0.14 11.58 17.46
CA LEU A 129 0.10 11.28 18.88
C LEU A 129 0.54 12.52 19.68
N SER A 130 0.64 13.70 19.05
CA SER A 130 0.94 14.93 19.76
C SER A 130 -0.27 15.41 20.58
N SER A 131 -0.02 15.99 21.75
CA SER A 131 -1.09 16.55 22.60
C SER A 131 -1.91 17.60 21.85
N GLU A 132 -1.24 18.47 21.09
CA GLU A 132 -1.89 19.50 20.27
C GLU A 132 -2.94 18.92 19.30
N TYR A 133 -2.63 17.81 18.64
CA TYR A 133 -3.57 17.16 17.71
C TYR A 133 -4.73 16.48 18.45
N ILE A 134 -4.44 15.79 19.56
CA ILE A 134 -5.45 15.08 20.35
C ILE A 134 -6.44 16.07 20.99
N ASP A 135 -5.93 17.15 21.58
CA ASP A 135 -6.75 18.15 22.27
C ASP A 135 -7.67 18.93 21.30
N THR A 136 -7.29 19.00 20.01
CA THR A 136 -8.09 19.66 18.96
C THR A 136 -9.11 18.73 18.30
N SER A 137 -8.97 17.41 18.47
CA SER A 137 -9.81 16.39 17.82
C SER A 137 -10.88 15.76 18.71
N LEU A 138 -10.95 16.16 19.99
CA LEU A 138 -12.00 15.83 20.97
C LEU A 138 -12.96 17.01 21.17
#